data_AF-A0A957CIT2-F1
#
_entry.id   AF-A0A957CIT2-F1
#
_cell.length_a   1.000
_cell.length_b   1.000
_cell.length_c   1.000
_cell.angle_alpha   90.00
_cell.angle_beta   90.00
_cell.angle_gamma   90.00
#
_symmetry.space_group_name_H-M   'P 1'
#
loop_
_entity.id
_entity.type
_entity.pdbx_description
1 polymer ?
#
loop_
_entity_poly.entity_id
_entity_poly.type
_entity_poly.pdbx_seq_one_letter_code
_entity_poly.pdbx_strand_id
1 'polypeptide(L)'
;YVLWRAISPQSSVLSPHPSSLIPQSSPLAKYLLLYILFAGLALYTHYTAVFLIAAQSLFWVWLLWQRGQKRLIVGTAVLGLLLTIPLIPYTVPRLFKGVEANFYFVRPAVMLKDVFQFFALGTVVDYKRLLIQLLVWGFGLLLLLGVWGARSRLKRTFLLSYLFATVFGLMAGSLLFKPMYQGARHIIVGSPAFILLVSWGILWLWTVFSNRLSVIGDRKTAQPITDYRLLITFFLALVATAVPLIGSAIAINNLYNNPHYGKDGFREMIRFIEQTAGDNDVIVYNNAI
;
A
#
# COMPACT_ATOMS: atom_id res chain seq x y z
N TYR A 1 -11.06 -3.32 6.75
CA TYR A 1 -11.94 -4.37 7.29
C TYR A 1 -12.95 -3.82 8.31
N VAL A 2 -12.48 -3.19 9.39
CA VAL A 2 -13.31 -2.57 10.45
C VAL A 2 -14.38 -1.61 9.88
N LEU A 3 -13.97 -0.66 9.04
CA LEU A 3 -14.89 0.29 8.40
C LEU A 3 -15.79 -0.35 7.33
N TRP A 4 -15.32 -1.42 6.67
CA TRP A 4 -16.11 -2.13 5.67
C TRP A 4 -17.31 -2.85 6.29
N ARG A 5 -17.13 -3.46 7.47
CA ARG A 5 -18.24 -4.06 8.24
C ARG A 5 -19.31 -3.04 8.63
N ALA A 6 -18.97 -1.77 8.75
CA ALA A 6 -19.93 -0.70 9.02
C ALA A 6 -20.82 -0.34 7.80
N ILE A 7 -20.41 -0.78 6.60
CA ILE A 7 -20.97 -0.36 5.32
C ILE A 7 -21.63 -1.52 4.59
N SER A 8 -21.16 -2.76 4.80
CA SER A 8 -21.89 -3.95 4.38
C SER A 8 -23.34 -3.80 4.80
N PRO A 9 -24.32 -4.01 3.91
CA PRO A 9 -25.69 -4.25 4.36
C PRO A 9 -25.57 -5.34 5.42
N GLN A 10 -25.98 -5.05 6.67
CA GLN A 10 -26.36 -6.14 7.55
C GLN A 10 -27.42 -6.86 6.73
N SER A 11 -27.10 -8.06 6.24
CA SER A 11 -28.11 -8.97 5.75
C SER A 11 -29.12 -9.01 6.88
N SER A 12 -30.25 -8.34 6.67
CA SER A 12 -31.39 -8.35 7.56
C SER A 12 -31.86 -9.79 7.56
N VAL A 13 -31.25 -10.59 8.42
CA VAL A 13 -31.83 -11.83 8.89
C VAL A 13 -33.14 -11.38 9.50
N LEU A 14 -34.22 -11.65 8.77
CA LEU A 14 -35.59 -11.51 9.24
C LEU A 14 -35.70 -12.30 10.54
N SER A 15 -35.54 -11.62 11.67
CA SER A 15 -35.94 -12.13 12.98
C SER A 15 -37.10 -11.24 13.42
N PRO A 16 -38.35 -11.74 13.37
CA PRO A 16 -39.51 -10.99 13.80
C PRO A 16 -39.61 -11.07 15.33
N HIS A 17 -38.78 -10.32 16.04
CA HIS A 17 -38.99 -10.12 17.49
C HIS A 17 -39.02 -8.64 17.84
N PRO A 18 -40.22 -8.11 18.20
CA PRO A 18 -40.40 -6.71 18.55
C PRO A 18 -40.18 -6.52 20.05
N SER A 19 -38.93 -6.46 20.51
CA SER A 19 -38.65 -6.12 21.91
C SER A 19 -37.16 -5.82 22.16
N SER A 20 -36.70 -4.66 21.69
CA SER A 20 -35.66 -3.88 22.40
C SER A 20 -35.45 -2.52 21.74
N LEU A 21 -36.05 -1.48 22.34
CA LEU A 21 -35.78 -0.07 22.06
C LEU A 21 -34.47 0.39 22.73
N ILE A 22 -33.39 -0.39 22.58
CA ILE A 22 -32.05 0.13 22.86
C ILE A 22 -31.57 0.73 21.54
N PRO A 23 -31.34 2.05 21.43
CA PRO A 23 -30.74 2.61 20.24
C PRO A 23 -29.35 1.98 20.11
N GLN A 24 -29.22 0.99 19.21
CA GLN A 24 -27.93 0.45 18.83
C GLN A 24 -27.14 1.61 18.23
N SER A 25 -26.35 2.29 19.06
CA SER A 25 -25.43 3.33 18.62
C SER A 25 -24.61 2.73 17.49
N SER A 26 -24.83 3.23 16.27
CA SER A 26 -24.28 2.54 15.10
C SER A 26 -22.76 2.41 15.28
N PRO A 27 -22.19 1.21 15.06
CA PRO A 27 -20.74 1.01 15.24
C PRO A 27 -19.91 1.89 14.29
N LEU A 28 -20.56 2.53 13.30
CA LEU A 28 -19.99 3.48 12.37
C LEU A 28 -19.28 4.66 13.05
N ALA A 29 -19.89 5.30 14.06
CA ALA A 29 -19.27 6.45 14.72
C ALA A 29 -17.96 6.06 15.43
N LYS A 30 -17.97 4.91 16.12
CA LYS A 30 -16.77 4.32 16.74
C LYS A 30 -15.69 4.03 15.70
N TYR A 31 -16.05 3.47 14.56
CA TYR A 31 -15.08 3.16 13.51
C TYR A 31 -14.54 4.40 12.79
N LEU A 32 -15.37 5.43 12.57
CA LEU A 32 -14.92 6.72 12.05
C LEU A 32 -13.98 7.42 13.03
N LEU A 33 -14.26 7.37 14.33
CA LEU A 33 -13.36 7.90 15.35
C LEU A 33 -12.00 7.18 15.33
N LEU A 34 -12.01 5.85 15.30
CA LEU A 34 -10.76 5.06 15.17
C LEU A 34 -10.02 5.37 13.88
N TYR A 35 -10.75 5.54 12.76
CA TYR A 35 -10.16 5.95 11.49
C TYR A 35 -9.45 7.30 11.62
N ILE A 36 -10.11 8.30 12.18
CA ILE A 36 -9.55 9.64 12.38
C ILE A 36 -8.33 9.60 13.28
N LEU A 37 -8.37 8.83 14.37
CA LEU A 37 -7.23 8.63 15.27
C LEU A 37 -6.04 8.03 14.51
N PHE A 38 -6.24 6.94 13.77
CA PHE A 38 -5.16 6.30 13.00
C PHE A 38 -4.69 7.16 11.83
N ALA A 39 -5.58 7.92 11.18
CA ALA A 39 -5.22 8.89 10.16
C ALA A 39 -4.37 10.02 10.74
N GLY A 40 -4.71 10.51 11.93
CA GLY A 40 -3.89 11.47 12.69
C GLY A 40 -2.51 10.89 12.98
N LEU A 41 -2.43 9.70 13.59
CA LEU A 41 -1.16 9.03 13.86
C LEU A 41 -0.33 8.82 12.58
N ALA A 42 -0.96 8.39 11.48
CA ALA A 42 -0.30 8.24 10.19
C ALA A 42 0.24 9.57 9.65
N LEU A 43 -0.50 10.68 9.80
CA LEU A 43 -0.06 12.01 9.38
C LEU A 43 1.15 12.50 10.19
N TYR A 44 1.15 12.27 11.50
CA TYR A 44 2.24 12.67 12.40
C TYR A 44 3.49 11.80 12.23
N THR A 45 3.35 10.57 11.74
CA THR A 45 4.49 9.67 11.48
C THR A 45 5.01 9.76 10.06
N HIS A 46 4.13 10.05 9.09
CA HIS A 46 4.47 10.09 7.69
C HIS A 46 3.67 11.17 6.96
N TYR A 47 4.31 12.32 6.70
CA TYR A 47 3.61 13.49 6.14
C TYR A 47 2.90 13.23 4.80
N THR A 48 3.42 12.31 3.96
CA THR A 48 2.76 11.95 2.70
C THR A 48 1.44 11.19 2.87
N ALA A 49 1.11 10.75 4.10
CA ALA A 49 -0.20 10.19 4.43
C ALA A 49 -1.33 11.20 4.20
N VAL A 50 -1.04 12.51 4.17
CA VAL A 50 -2.03 13.54 3.84
C VAL A 50 -2.75 13.28 2.51
N PHE A 51 -2.03 12.79 1.50
CA PHE A 51 -2.61 12.50 0.18
C PHE A 51 -3.57 11.30 0.24
N LEU A 52 -3.19 10.26 0.98
CA LEU A 52 -4.05 9.10 1.20
C LEU A 52 -5.30 9.49 1.99
N ILE A 53 -5.13 10.27 3.07
CA ILE A 53 -6.22 10.75 3.92
C ILE A 53 -7.17 11.61 3.09
N ALA A 54 -6.67 12.51 2.25
CA ALA A 54 -7.49 13.33 1.37
C ALA A 54 -8.32 12.47 0.39
N ALA A 55 -7.69 11.53 -0.32
CA ALA A 55 -8.37 10.65 -1.26
C ALA A 55 -9.44 9.77 -0.57
N GLN A 56 -9.12 9.21 0.58
CA GLN A 56 -10.07 8.43 1.36
C GLN A 56 -11.19 9.30 1.94
N SER A 57 -10.90 10.52 2.39
CA SER A 57 -11.89 11.46 2.90
C SER A 57 -12.95 11.79 1.84
N LEU A 58 -12.55 12.03 0.59
CA LEU A 58 -13.50 12.23 -0.52
C LEU A 58 -14.43 11.03 -0.69
N PHE A 59 -13.87 9.82 -0.64
CA PHE A 59 -14.65 8.58 -0.70
C PHE A 59 -15.63 8.45 0.48
N TRP A 60 -15.20 8.83 1.69
CA TRP A 60 -16.04 8.81 2.89
C TRP A 60 -17.15 9.85 2.86
N VAL A 61 -16.85 11.09 2.48
CA VAL A 61 -17.83 12.16 2.32
C VAL A 61 -18.90 11.73 1.34
N TRP A 62 -18.52 11.21 0.18
CA TRP A 62 -19.46 10.71 -0.82
C TRP A 62 -20.38 9.61 -0.24
N LEU A 63 -19.82 8.63 0.46
CA LEU A 63 -20.58 7.50 1.00
C LEU A 63 -21.53 7.93 2.15
N LEU A 64 -21.06 8.77 3.06
CA LEU A 64 -21.87 9.31 4.16
C LEU A 64 -22.98 10.23 3.64
N TRP A 65 -22.69 10.98 2.57
CA TRP A 65 -23.66 11.86 1.92
C TRP A 65 -24.81 11.06 1.33
N GLN A 66 -24.50 9.99 0.57
CA GLN A 66 -25.52 9.08 0.01
C GLN A 66 -26.41 8.43 1.08
N ARG A 67 -25.94 8.32 2.32
CA ARG A 67 -26.68 7.75 3.46
C ARG A 67 -27.38 8.80 4.33
N GLY A 68 -27.37 10.07 3.95
CA GLY A 68 -27.97 11.16 4.73
C GLY A 68 -27.26 11.50 6.04
N GLN A 69 -26.04 10.98 6.26
CA GLN A 69 -25.30 11.10 7.52
C GLN A 69 -24.49 12.42 7.59
N LYS A 70 -25.14 13.56 7.31
CA LYS A 70 -24.48 14.87 7.19
C LYS A 70 -23.80 15.32 8.49
N ARG A 71 -24.40 15.00 9.64
CA ARG A 71 -23.82 15.31 10.96
C ARG A 71 -22.47 14.62 11.18
N LEU A 72 -22.33 13.37 10.73
CA LEU A 72 -21.06 12.65 10.81
C LEU A 72 -20.01 13.29 9.89
N ILE A 73 -20.38 13.73 8.68
CA ILE A 73 -19.46 14.44 7.78
C ILE A 73 -18.88 15.67 8.50
N VAL A 74 -19.76 16.53 9.03
CA VAL A 74 -19.33 17.74 9.76
C VAL A 74 -18.47 17.39 10.97
N GLY A 75 -18.91 16.43 11.80
CA GLY A 75 -18.16 15.99 12.98
C GLY A 75 -16.76 15.46 12.63
N THR A 76 -16.66 14.62 11.59
CA THR A 76 -15.37 14.11 11.11
C THR A 76 -14.47 15.20 10.52
N ALA A 77 -15.05 16.19 9.82
CA ALA A 77 -14.31 17.32 9.29
C ALA A 77 -13.75 18.21 10.39
N VAL A 78 -14.55 18.52 11.42
CA VAL A 78 -14.10 19.29 12.60
C VAL A 78 -12.97 18.56 13.31
N LEU A 79 -13.12 17.26 13.59
CA LEU A 79 -12.06 16.47 14.23
C LEU A 79 -10.79 16.40 13.37
N GLY A 80 -10.93 16.20 12.06
CA GLY A 80 -9.79 16.22 11.13
C GLY A 80 -9.07 17.58 11.10
N LEU A 81 -9.82 18.68 11.18
CA LEU A 81 -9.25 20.02 11.27
C LEU A 81 -8.51 20.22 12.58
N LEU A 82 -9.10 19.84 13.71
CA LEU A 82 -8.46 19.93 15.03
C LEU A 82 -7.13 19.15 15.09
N LEU A 83 -7.05 18.00 14.42
CA LEU A 83 -5.81 17.23 14.32
C LEU A 83 -4.75 17.85 13.41
N THR A 84 -5.15 18.63 12.40
CA THR A 84 -4.22 19.21 11.42
C THR A 84 -3.76 20.62 11.79
N ILE A 85 -4.55 21.37 12.57
CA ILE A 85 -4.22 22.73 13.01
C ILE A 85 -2.81 22.86 13.60
N PRO A 86 -2.35 21.98 14.52
CA PRO A 86 -1.01 22.11 15.10
C PRO A 86 0.15 21.97 14.09
N LEU A 87 -0.12 21.36 12.93
CA LEU A 87 0.88 21.15 11.88
C LEU A 87 1.00 22.36 10.94
N ILE A 88 -0.05 23.18 10.83
CA ILE A 88 -0.12 24.31 9.88
C ILE A 88 1.08 25.27 10.01
N PRO A 89 1.49 25.73 11.22
CA PRO A 89 2.62 26.66 11.37
C PRO A 89 3.96 26.10 10.86
N TYR A 90 4.11 24.77 10.82
CA TYR A 90 5.33 24.11 10.37
C TYR A 90 5.27 23.71 8.90
N THR A 91 4.13 23.16 8.45
CA THR A 91 4.00 22.57 7.11
C THR A 91 3.79 23.64 6.04
N VAL A 92 2.94 24.63 6.29
CA VAL A 92 2.56 25.63 5.26
C VAL A 92 3.77 26.50 4.87
N PRO A 93 4.52 27.12 5.82
CA PRO A 93 5.69 27.89 5.44
C PRO A 93 6.76 27.03 4.74
N ARG A 94 6.93 25.77 5.16
CA ARG A 94 7.88 24.84 4.55
C ARG A 94 7.51 24.53 3.10
N LEU A 95 6.23 24.42 2.76
CA LEU A 95 5.78 24.14 1.39
C LEU A 95 6.19 25.23 0.39
N PHE A 96 6.17 26.49 0.83
CA PHE A 96 6.52 27.66 0.01
C PHE A 96 7.97 28.12 0.15
N LYS A 97 8.75 27.52 1.08
CA LYS A 97 10.21 27.67 1.07
C LYS A 97 10.78 26.96 -0.17
N GLY A 98 11.96 27.39 -0.60
CA GLY A 98 12.67 26.85 -1.76
C GLY A 98 12.91 25.34 -1.71
N VAL A 99 13.55 24.85 -2.77
CA VAL A 99 13.86 23.43 -2.95
C VAL A 99 14.67 22.91 -1.76
N GLU A 100 14.24 21.79 -1.20
CA GLU A 100 14.93 21.15 -0.08
C GLU A 100 16.17 20.41 -0.57
N ALA A 101 17.18 20.29 0.30
CA ALA A 101 18.40 19.57 -0.05
C ALA A 101 18.08 18.15 -0.54
N ASN A 102 18.70 17.75 -1.64
CA ASN A 102 18.53 16.43 -2.29
C ASN A 102 17.15 16.16 -2.92
N PHE A 103 16.28 17.17 -3.01
CA PHE A 103 15.06 17.07 -3.80
C PHE A 103 15.27 17.65 -5.20
N TYR A 104 14.94 16.85 -6.20
CA TYR A 104 15.00 17.23 -7.61
C TYR A 104 13.76 16.72 -8.33
N PHE A 105 13.47 17.30 -9.48
CA PHE A 105 12.31 16.88 -10.25
C PHE A 105 12.49 15.44 -10.75
N VAL A 106 11.55 14.57 -10.38
CA VAL A 106 11.48 13.18 -10.86
C VAL A 106 10.30 13.06 -11.82
N ARG A 107 10.52 12.44 -12.98
CA ARG A 107 9.48 12.28 -13.99
C ARG A 107 8.34 11.39 -13.45
N PRO A 108 7.06 11.69 -13.74
CA PRO A 108 5.93 10.88 -13.29
C PRO A 108 6.05 9.38 -13.63
N ALA A 109 6.56 9.04 -14.82
CA ALA A 109 6.77 7.65 -15.22
C ALA A 109 7.73 6.90 -14.28
N VAL A 110 8.77 7.58 -13.75
CA VAL A 110 9.71 7.00 -12.78
C VAL A 110 8.99 6.76 -11.44
N MET A 111 8.22 7.74 -10.95
CA MET A 111 7.46 7.57 -9.72
C MET A 111 6.45 6.41 -9.79
N LEU A 112 5.76 6.23 -10.92
CA LEU A 112 4.87 5.08 -11.15
C LEU A 112 5.63 3.77 -11.19
N LYS A 113 6.76 3.74 -11.90
CA LYS A 113 7.65 2.58 -11.93
C LYS A 113 8.10 2.20 -10.51
N ASP A 114 8.43 3.19 -9.68
CA ASP A 114 8.85 2.97 -8.30
C ASP A 114 7.74 2.36 -7.43
N VAL A 115 6.46 2.71 -7.64
CA VAL A 115 5.33 2.04 -6.97
C VAL A 115 5.37 0.53 -7.23
N PHE A 116 5.53 0.12 -8.49
CA PHE A 116 5.54 -1.31 -8.83
C PHE A 116 6.83 -2.00 -8.39
N GLN A 117 7.97 -1.41 -8.72
CA GLN A 117 9.28 -2.02 -8.48
C GLN A 117 9.61 -2.13 -7.00
N PHE A 118 9.35 -1.06 -6.24
CA PHE A 118 9.66 -1.03 -4.82
C PHE A 118 8.73 -1.93 -4.02
N PHE A 119 7.42 -1.91 -4.29
CA PHE A 119 6.50 -2.77 -3.54
C PHE A 119 6.62 -4.25 -3.92
N ALA A 120 7.08 -4.56 -5.14
CA ALA A 120 7.37 -5.93 -5.53
C ALA A 120 8.65 -6.47 -4.88
N LEU A 121 9.79 -5.77 -5.04
CA LEU A 121 11.11 -6.32 -4.73
C LEU A 121 12.03 -5.39 -3.92
N GLY A 122 11.62 -4.15 -3.62
CA GLY A 122 12.45 -3.16 -2.92
C GLY A 122 13.60 -2.59 -3.76
N THR A 123 14.43 -1.71 -3.21
CA THR A 123 15.53 -1.06 -3.96
C THR A 123 16.81 -1.88 -4.08
N VAL A 124 16.91 -3.01 -3.38
CA VAL A 124 18.13 -3.82 -3.22
C VAL A 124 18.16 -5.00 -4.19
N VAL A 125 17.76 -4.78 -5.44
CA VAL A 125 17.79 -5.79 -6.51
C VAL A 125 18.27 -5.19 -7.81
N ASP A 126 18.99 -5.99 -8.59
CA ASP A 126 19.45 -5.60 -9.92
C ASP A 126 18.35 -5.84 -10.96
N TYR A 127 17.61 -4.78 -11.29
CA TYR A 127 16.52 -4.82 -12.28
C TYR A 127 16.99 -5.11 -13.72
N LYS A 128 18.29 -5.17 -14.00
CA LYS A 128 18.79 -5.60 -15.32
C LYS A 128 18.74 -7.12 -15.48
N ARG A 129 18.69 -7.88 -14.38
CA ARG A 129 18.65 -9.35 -14.43
C ARG A 129 17.29 -9.86 -14.90
N LEU A 130 17.29 -10.79 -15.85
CA LEU A 130 16.08 -11.39 -16.41
C LEU A 130 15.14 -11.95 -15.33
N LEU A 131 15.68 -12.69 -14.36
CA LEU A 131 14.88 -13.25 -13.26
C LEU A 131 14.15 -12.15 -12.46
N ILE A 132 14.81 -11.04 -12.17
CA ILE A 132 14.21 -9.91 -11.44
C ILE A 132 13.10 -9.28 -12.26
N GLN A 133 13.31 -9.10 -13.57
CA GLN A 133 12.26 -8.60 -14.46
C GLN A 133 11.05 -9.53 -14.50
N LEU A 134 11.27 -10.84 -14.61
CA LEU A 134 10.19 -11.85 -14.58
C LEU A 134 9.41 -11.80 -13.26
N LEU A 135 10.10 -11.64 -12.12
CA LEU A 135 9.44 -11.50 -10.82
C LEU A 135 8.59 -10.21 -10.76
N VAL A 136 9.12 -9.07 -11.21
CA VAL A 136 8.36 -7.80 -11.27
C VAL A 136 7.12 -7.95 -12.15
N TRP A 137 7.25 -8.57 -13.33
CA TRP A 137 6.11 -8.85 -14.20
C TRP A 137 5.10 -9.81 -13.55
N GLY A 138 5.57 -10.82 -12.83
CA GLY A 138 4.73 -11.73 -12.05
C GLY A 138 3.92 -10.98 -10.98
N PHE A 139 4.55 -10.08 -10.22
CA PHE A 139 3.85 -9.19 -9.29
C PHE A 139 2.84 -8.29 -10.00
N GLY A 140 3.21 -7.72 -11.14
CA GLY A 140 2.30 -6.91 -11.96
C GLY A 140 1.05 -7.68 -12.39
N LEU A 141 1.23 -8.92 -12.86
CA LEU A 141 0.13 -9.81 -13.21
C LEU A 141 -0.75 -10.12 -12.00
N LEU A 142 -0.17 -10.48 -10.86
CA LEU A 142 -0.92 -10.75 -9.63
C LEU A 142 -1.70 -9.52 -9.15
N LEU A 143 -1.13 -8.33 -9.26
CA LEU A 143 -1.82 -7.09 -8.91
C LEU A 143 -3.01 -6.83 -9.84
N LEU A 144 -2.87 -7.03 -11.16
CA LEU A 144 -3.97 -6.91 -12.11
C LEU A 144 -5.08 -7.95 -11.83
N LEU A 145 -4.69 -9.19 -11.57
CA LEU A 145 -5.62 -10.24 -11.16
C LEU A 145 -6.31 -9.91 -9.83
N GLY A 146 -5.61 -9.23 -8.91
CA GLY A 146 -6.17 -8.72 -7.67
C GLY A 146 -7.25 -7.67 -7.88
N VAL A 147 -6.99 -6.70 -8.76
CA VAL A 147 -7.97 -5.69 -9.15
C VAL A 147 -9.19 -6.35 -9.80
N TRP A 148 -8.98 -7.35 -10.67
CA TRP A 148 -10.06 -8.11 -11.29
C TRP A 148 -10.86 -8.94 -10.28
N GLY A 149 -10.15 -9.63 -9.39
CA GLY A 149 -10.67 -10.50 -8.35
C GLY A 149 -11.47 -9.74 -7.30
N ALA A 150 -11.17 -8.47 -7.06
CA ALA A 150 -11.98 -7.54 -6.28
C ALA A 150 -13.30 -7.23 -7.01
N ARG A 151 -14.24 -8.19 -7.08
CA ARG A 151 -15.43 -8.15 -7.94
C ARG A 151 -16.27 -6.86 -7.85
N SER A 152 -16.31 -6.21 -6.69
CA SER A 152 -17.06 -4.96 -6.47
C SER A 152 -16.30 -3.73 -6.99
N ARG A 153 -16.95 -2.91 -7.84
CA ARG A 153 -16.38 -1.63 -8.33
C ARG A 153 -15.88 -0.76 -7.19
N LEU A 154 -16.66 -0.66 -6.11
CA LEU A 154 -16.34 0.16 -4.95
C LEU A 154 -15.08 -0.32 -4.20
N LYS A 155 -14.87 -1.65 -4.10
CA LYS A 155 -13.63 -2.21 -3.55
C LYS A 155 -12.42 -1.90 -4.43
N ARG A 156 -12.57 -2.02 -5.76
CA ARG A 156 -11.51 -1.69 -6.73
C ARG A 156 -11.12 -0.23 -6.61
N THR A 157 -12.10 0.67 -6.68
CA THR A 157 -11.85 2.12 -6.58
C THR A 157 -11.17 2.46 -5.26
N PHE A 158 -11.63 1.90 -4.14
CA PHE A 158 -10.99 2.12 -2.83
C PHE A 158 -9.54 1.65 -2.77
N LEU A 159 -9.26 0.43 -3.25
CA LEU A 159 -7.89 -0.12 -3.24
C LEU A 159 -6.97 0.62 -4.21
N LEU A 160 -7.46 0.99 -5.39
CA LEU A 160 -6.70 1.76 -6.37
C LEU A 160 -6.45 3.19 -5.87
N SER A 161 -7.45 3.85 -5.27
CA SER A 161 -7.25 5.16 -4.66
C SER A 161 -6.25 5.07 -3.52
N TYR A 162 -6.29 4.00 -2.70
CA TYR A 162 -5.31 3.80 -1.66
C TYR A 162 -3.90 3.66 -2.27
N LEU A 163 -3.74 2.75 -3.24
CA LEU A 163 -2.44 2.48 -3.87
C LEU A 163 -1.83 3.72 -4.52
N PHE A 164 -2.64 4.51 -5.22
CA PHE A 164 -2.13 5.60 -6.07
C PHE A 164 -2.29 7.01 -5.49
N ALA A 165 -3.06 7.23 -4.43
CA ALA A 165 -3.27 8.57 -3.86
C ALA A 165 -1.95 9.26 -3.51
N THR A 166 -1.05 8.55 -2.82
CA THR A 166 0.23 9.12 -2.39
C THR A 166 1.12 9.48 -3.57
N VAL A 167 1.24 8.59 -4.57
CA VAL A 167 2.11 8.88 -5.73
C VAL A 167 1.55 10.01 -6.59
N PHE A 168 0.24 10.05 -6.84
CA PHE A 168 -0.38 11.14 -7.60
C PHE A 168 -0.37 12.46 -6.84
N GLY A 169 -0.56 12.43 -5.51
CA GLY A 169 -0.41 13.60 -4.67
C GLY A 169 1.01 14.17 -4.72
N LEU A 170 2.03 13.30 -4.69
CA LEU A 170 3.43 13.72 -4.82
C LEU A 170 3.76 14.24 -6.22
N MET A 171 3.20 13.66 -7.29
CA MET A 171 3.33 14.21 -8.64
C MET A 171 2.72 15.60 -8.74
N ALA A 172 1.49 15.77 -8.27
CA ALA A 172 0.78 17.04 -8.28
C ALA A 172 1.51 18.07 -7.42
N GLY A 173 1.93 17.71 -6.21
CA GLY A 173 2.69 18.58 -5.33
C GLY A 173 4.05 18.98 -5.91
N SER A 174 4.74 18.04 -6.56
CA SER A 174 6.01 18.30 -7.25
C SER A 174 5.88 19.23 -8.44
N LEU A 175 4.73 19.19 -9.11
CA LEU A 175 4.41 20.07 -10.24
C LEU A 175 3.97 21.47 -9.78
N LEU A 176 3.18 21.55 -8.71
CA LEU A 176 2.52 22.78 -8.28
C LEU A 176 3.35 23.64 -7.31
N PHE A 177 4.19 23.02 -6.47
CA PHE A 177 4.90 23.73 -5.41
C PHE A 177 6.41 23.66 -5.56
N LYS A 178 6.98 22.46 -5.36
CA LYS A 178 8.41 22.18 -5.43
C LYS A 178 8.63 20.67 -5.46
N PRO A 179 9.78 20.14 -5.90
CA PRO A 179 10.00 18.69 -5.88
C PRO A 179 9.79 18.09 -4.48
N MET A 180 8.83 17.16 -4.35
CA MET A 180 8.45 16.51 -3.08
C MET A 180 8.78 15.02 -3.05
N TYR A 181 9.19 14.45 -4.18
CA TYR A 181 9.48 13.03 -4.30
C TYR A 181 10.99 12.79 -4.28
N GLN A 182 11.45 11.97 -3.33
CA GLN A 182 12.84 11.53 -3.24
C GLN A 182 12.89 10.02 -2.99
N GLY A 183 12.18 9.27 -3.84
CA GLY A 183 12.20 7.82 -3.82
C GLY A 183 11.13 7.16 -2.95
N ALA A 184 11.25 5.85 -2.84
CA ALA A 184 10.21 4.94 -2.39
C ALA A 184 9.66 5.19 -0.98
N ARG A 185 10.47 5.73 -0.06
CA ARG A 185 10.01 6.07 1.28
C ARG A 185 8.78 6.98 1.25
N HIS A 186 8.68 7.88 0.26
CA HIS A 186 7.56 8.82 0.17
C HIS A 186 6.24 8.18 -0.25
N ILE A 187 6.30 7.03 -0.93
CA ILE A 187 5.12 6.31 -1.43
C ILE A 187 4.76 5.12 -0.57
N ILE A 188 5.59 4.73 0.43
CA ILE A 188 5.42 3.51 1.23
C ILE A 188 4.05 3.37 1.87
N VAL A 189 3.39 4.50 2.15
CA VAL A 189 2.02 4.54 2.68
C VAL A 189 1.04 3.77 1.79
N GLY A 190 1.26 3.67 0.47
CA GLY A 190 0.44 2.90 -0.48
C GLY A 190 0.66 1.37 -0.46
N SER A 191 1.72 0.88 0.18
CA SER A 191 2.10 -0.55 0.17
C SER A 191 1.04 -1.51 0.75
N PRO A 192 0.22 -1.17 1.77
CA PRO A 192 -0.82 -2.09 2.24
C PRO A 192 -1.85 -2.41 1.16
N ALA A 193 -2.20 -1.44 0.31
CA ALA A 193 -3.12 -1.67 -0.80
C ALA A 193 -2.51 -2.58 -1.88
N PHE A 194 -1.21 -2.40 -2.17
CA PHE A 194 -0.47 -3.27 -3.06
C PHE A 194 -0.50 -4.73 -2.58
N ILE A 195 -0.15 -4.96 -1.31
CA ILE A 195 -0.15 -6.30 -0.70
C ILE A 195 -1.55 -6.92 -0.77
N LEU A 196 -2.58 -6.17 -0.38
CA LEU A 196 -3.96 -6.65 -0.44
C LEU A 196 -4.39 -7.03 -1.85
N LEU A 197 -4.01 -6.26 -2.88
CA LEU A 197 -4.30 -6.58 -4.27
C LEU A 197 -3.56 -7.83 -4.72
N VAL A 198 -2.25 -7.95 -4.43
CA VAL A 198 -1.48 -9.16 -4.75
C VAL A 198 -2.08 -10.39 -4.07
N SER A 199 -2.44 -10.30 -2.78
CA SER A 199 -3.13 -11.39 -2.07
C SER A 199 -4.47 -11.74 -2.70
N TRP A 200 -5.24 -10.75 -3.15
CA TRP A 200 -6.47 -10.99 -3.90
C TRP A 200 -6.23 -11.67 -5.24
N GLY A 201 -5.12 -11.38 -5.93
CA GLY A 201 -4.73 -12.03 -7.17
C GLY A 201 -4.41 -13.52 -6.96
N ILE A 202 -3.66 -13.83 -5.90
CA ILE A 202 -3.36 -15.21 -5.50
C ILE A 202 -4.66 -15.94 -5.13
N LEU A 203 -5.52 -15.34 -4.31
CA LEU A 203 -6.80 -15.93 -3.93
C LEU A 203 -7.72 -16.15 -5.14
N TRP A 204 -7.73 -15.21 -6.09
CA TRP A 204 -8.52 -15.35 -7.31
C TRP A 204 -8.06 -16.57 -8.12
N LEU A 205 -6.75 -16.74 -8.32
CA LEU A 205 -6.18 -17.93 -8.97
C LEU A 205 -6.59 -19.22 -8.24
N TRP A 206 -6.51 -19.21 -6.90
CA TRP A 206 -6.91 -20.36 -6.07
C TRP A 206 -8.40 -20.70 -6.18
N THR A 207 -9.28 -19.70 -6.16
CA THR A 207 -10.74 -19.94 -6.27
C THR A 207 -11.17 -20.41 -7.65
N VAL A 208 -10.51 -19.90 -8.71
CA VAL A 208 -10.72 -20.40 -10.07
C VAL A 208 -10.28 -21.87 -10.17
N PHE A 209 -9.26 -22.27 -9.43
CA PHE A 209 -8.80 -23.66 -9.30
C PHE A 209 -9.81 -24.55 -8.54
N SER A 210 -10.17 -24.18 -7.31
CA SER A 210 -11.03 -25.00 -6.44
C SER A 210 -12.42 -25.25 -7.04
N ASN A 211 -13.01 -24.24 -7.68
CA ASN A 211 -14.34 -24.36 -8.28
C ASN A 211 -14.35 -25.23 -9.54
N ARG A 212 -13.20 -25.38 -10.22
CA ARG A 212 -13.08 -26.29 -11.37
C ARG A 212 -12.85 -27.74 -10.93
N LEU A 213 -12.16 -27.94 -9.80
CA LEU A 213 -12.00 -29.25 -9.17
C LEU A 213 -13.33 -29.85 -8.69
N SER A 214 -14.17 -29.05 -8.04
CA SER A 214 -15.45 -29.54 -7.48
C SER A 214 -16.45 -29.98 -8.55
N VAL A 215 -16.39 -29.42 -9.77
CA VAL A 215 -17.26 -29.77 -10.90
C VAL A 215 -16.91 -31.14 -11.51
N ILE A 216 -15.69 -31.65 -11.25
CA ILE A 216 -15.22 -32.93 -11.79
C ILE A 216 -15.65 -34.11 -10.90
N GLY A 217 -15.87 -33.90 -9.60
CA GLY A 217 -16.23 -34.95 -8.64
C GLY A 217 -17.67 -35.46 -8.69
N ASP A 218 -18.57 -34.79 -9.42
CA ASP A 218 -20.02 -35.06 -9.38
C ASP A 218 -20.54 -35.85 -10.60
N ARG A 219 -19.66 -36.29 -11.50
CA ARG A 219 -20.03 -37.12 -12.66
C ARG A 219 -19.62 -38.57 -12.44
N LYS A 220 -20.63 -39.43 -12.24
CA LYS A 220 -20.57 -40.90 -12.16
C LYS A 220 -19.96 -41.64 -13.38
N THR A 221 -19.28 -40.94 -14.28
CA THR A 221 -18.64 -41.53 -15.45
C THR A 221 -17.14 -41.37 -15.35
N ALA A 222 -16.49 -42.43 -14.86
CA ALA A 222 -15.05 -42.63 -14.89
C ALA A 222 -14.54 -42.64 -16.34
N GLN A 223 -14.25 -41.45 -16.85
CA GLN A 223 -13.28 -41.28 -17.92
C GLN A 223 -12.07 -40.60 -17.29
N PRO A 224 -10.85 -41.14 -17.46
CA PRO A 224 -9.62 -40.47 -17.03
C PRO A 224 -9.43 -39.27 -17.96
N ILE A 225 -10.13 -38.16 -17.68
CA ILE A 225 -9.80 -36.88 -18.27
C ILE A 225 -8.39 -36.61 -17.79
N THR A 226 -7.47 -36.67 -18.74
CA THR A 226 -6.04 -36.51 -18.54
C THR A 226 -5.81 -35.15 -17.88
N ASP A 227 -5.42 -35.19 -16.61
CA ASP A 227 -5.48 -34.12 -15.61
C ASP A 227 -4.39 -33.03 -15.78
N TYR A 228 -3.89 -32.82 -17.00
CA TYR A 228 -2.84 -31.85 -17.28
C TYR A 228 -3.30 -30.41 -16.98
N ARG A 229 -4.58 -30.09 -17.14
CA ARG A 229 -5.14 -28.76 -16.82
C ARG A 229 -5.14 -28.47 -15.32
N LEU A 230 -5.40 -29.49 -14.48
CA LEU A 230 -5.34 -29.36 -13.03
C LEU A 230 -3.89 -29.18 -12.56
N LEU A 231 -2.98 -29.97 -13.13
CA LEU A 231 -1.55 -29.87 -12.85
C LEU A 231 -0.98 -28.49 -13.27
N ILE A 232 -1.33 -27.99 -14.46
CA ILE A 232 -0.97 -26.63 -14.92
C ILE A 232 -1.52 -25.58 -13.96
N THR A 233 -2.78 -25.69 -13.52
CA THR A 233 -3.39 -24.66 -12.67
C THR A 233 -2.82 -24.68 -11.25
N PHE A 234 -2.56 -25.85 -10.67
CA PHE A 234 -1.86 -26.00 -9.40
C PHE A 234 -0.45 -25.40 -9.48
N PHE A 235 0.27 -25.71 -10.55
CA PHE A 235 1.59 -25.13 -10.82
C PHE A 235 1.52 -23.60 -10.91
N LEU A 236 0.51 -23.03 -11.58
CA LEU A 236 0.31 -21.57 -11.63
C LEU A 236 0.04 -20.96 -10.25
N ALA A 237 -0.76 -21.60 -9.40
CA ALA A 237 -1.01 -21.13 -8.04
C ALA A 237 0.23 -21.22 -7.14
N LEU A 238 1.01 -22.28 -7.28
CA LEU A 238 2.29 -22.46 -6.61
C LEU A 238 3.29 -21.37 -7.05
N VAL A 239 3.42 -21.14 -8.37
CA VAL A 239 4.25 -20.08 -8.93
C VAL A 239 3.79 -18.70 -8.46
N ALA A 240 2.48 -18.43 -8.44
CA ALA A 240 1.91 -17.18 -7.93
C ALA A 240 2.28 -16.92 -6.47
N THR A 241 2.36 -17.96 -5.65
CA THR A 241 2.78 -17.87 -4.24
C THR A 241 4.30 -17.77 -4.10
N ALA A 242 5.04 -18.46 -4.96
CA ALA A 242 6.50 -18.44 -4.99
C ALA A 242 7.07 -17.09 -5.40
N VAL A 243 6.42 -16.35 -6.32
CA VAL A 243 6.89 -15.04 -6.81
C VAL A 243 7.14 -14.05 -5.65
N PRO A 244 6.19 -13.80 -4.73
CA PRO A 244 6.44 -12.93 -3.58
C PRO A 244 7.53 -13.43 -2.64
N LEU A 245 7.60 -14.74 -2.41
CA LEU A 245 8.55 -15.34 -1.48
C LEU A 245 9.98 -15.27 -2.03
N ILE A 246 10.20 -15.69 -3.27
CA ILE A 246 11.49 -15.64 -3.95
C ILE A 246 11.96 -14.20 -4.07
N GLY A 247 11.08 -13.29 -4.49
CA GLY A 247 11.40 -11.87 -4.60
C GLY A 247 11.88 -11.27 -3.28
N SER A 248 11.15 -11.53 -2.20
CA SER A 248 11.51 -11.08 -0.85
C SER A 248 12.81 -11.72 -0.37
N ALA A 249 13.01 -13.02 -0.61
CA ALA A 249 14.23 -13.73 -0.23
C ALA A 249 15.47 -13.17 -0.94
N ILE A 250 15.38 -12.86 -2.23
CA ILE A 250 16.48 -12.22 -2.98
C ILE A 250 16.78 -10.84 -2.41
N ALA A 251 15.75 -10.03 -2.17
CA ALA A 251 15.92 -8.68 -1.63
C ALA A 251 16.58 -8.70 -0.24
N ILE A 252 16.13 -9.59 0.65
CA ILE A 252 16.71 -9.79 1.98
C ILE A 252 18.16 -10.29 1.87
N ASN A 253 18.42 -11.29 1.04
CA ASN A 253 19.77 -11.80 0.83
C ASN A 253 20.72 -10.69 0.30
N ASN A 254 20.26 -9.88 -0.64
CA ASN A 254 21.06 -8.76 -1.13
C ASN A 254 21.30 -7.71 -0.05
N LEU A 255 20.29 -7.38 0.76
CA LEU A 255 20.42 -6.40 1.84
C LEU A 255 21.50 -6.78 2.86
N TYR A 256 21.60 -8.07 3.20
CA TYR A 256 22.52 -8.54 4.25
C TYR A 256 23.86 -9.08 3.73
N ASN A 257 23.87 -9.69 2.54
CA ASN A 257 25.03 -10.45 2.06
C ASN A 257 25.69 -9.84 0.82
N ASN A 258 25.12 -8.81 0.20
CA ASN A 258 25.72 -8.18 -0.98
C ASN A 258 26.34 -6.82 -0.61
N PRO A 259 27.68 -6.68 -0.64
CA PRO A 259 28.37 -5.42 -0.34
C PRO A 259 27.91 -4.23 -1.18
N HIS A 260 27.41 -4.49 -2.40
CA HIS A 260 26.90 -3.43 -3.28
C HIS A 260 25.62 -2.76 -2.76
N TYR A 261 24.83 -3.47 -1.95
CA TYR A 261 23.53 -3.01 -1.44
C TYR A 261 23.51 -2.84 0.08
N GLY A 262 24.58 -3.23 0.77
CA GLY A 262 24.70 -3.06 2.20
C GLY A 262 24.53 -1.58 2.58
N LYS A 263 24.05 -1.32 3.80
CA LYS A 263 24.24 -0.01 4.47
C LYS A 263 25.71 0.17 4.86
N ASP A 264 26.62 -0.16 3.97
CA ASP A 264 28.05 -0.04 4.13
C ASP A 264 28.48 1.42 4.05
N GLY A 265 27.58 2.40 3.84
CA GLY A 265 27.91 3.82 3.99
C GLY A 265 28.62 4.14 5.30
N PHE A 266 28.31 3.43 6.40
CA PHE A 266 29.06 3.54 7.64
C PHE A 266 30.44 2.87 7.59
N ARG A 267 30.55 1.69 6.98
CA ARG A 267 31.84 0.97 6.86
C ARG A 267 32.77 1.62 5.84
N GLU A 268 32.24 2.15 4.74
CA GLU A 268 32.96 2.94 3.75
C GLU A 268 33.36 4.29 4.33
N MET A 269 32.48 4.96 5.09
CA MET A 269 32.85 6.17 5.83
C MET A 269 33.94 5.88 6.87
N ILE A 270 33.83 4.77 7.62
CA ILE A 270 34.87 4.33 8.56
C ILE A 270 36.17 4.05 7.81
N ARG A 271 36.15 3.30 6.71
CA ARG A 271 37.35 3.04 5.89
C ARG A 271 37.95 4.32 5.30
N PHE A 272 37.12 5.25 4.85
CA PHE A 272 37.57 6.55 4.34
C PHE A 272 38.25 7.35 5.45
N ILE A 273 37.65 7.39 6.63
CA ILE A 273 38.24 8.01 7.82
C ILE A 273 39.58 7.32 8.16
N GLU A 274 39.62 5.99 8.24
CA GLU A 274 40.83 5.22 8.53
C GLU A 274 41.95 5.46 7.50
N GLN A 275 41.60 5.74 6.24
CA GLN A 275 42.56 5.99 5.16
C GLN A 275 43.04 7.45 5.08
N THR A 276 42.28 8.39 5.63
CA THR A 276 42.48 9.83 5.37
C THR A 276 42.77 10.64 6.63
N ALA A 277 42.34 10.18 7.80
CA ALA A 277 42.56 10.86 9.07
C ALA A 277 43.94 10.49 9.65
N GLY A 278 44.69 11.49 10.10
CA GLY A 278 45.93 11.30 10.86
C GLY A 278 45.68 11.15 12.37
N ASP A 279 46.72 10.78 13.12
CA ASP A 279 46.64 10.49 14.57
C ASP A 279 46.12 11.65 15.44
N ASN A 280 46.11 12.88 14.91
CA ASN A 280 45.68 14.09 15.62
C ASN A 280 44.36 14.68 15.09
N ASP A 281 43.70 14.03 14.12
CA ASP A 281 42.47 14.53 13.53
C ASP A 281 41.25 14.19 14.40
N VAL A 282 40.27 15.10 14.46
CA VAL A 282 39.02 14.90 15.19
C VAL A 282 37.88 14.66 14.20
N ILE A 283 37.22 13.52 14.31
CA ILE A 283 36.05 13.20 13.50
C ILE A 283 34.80 13.77 14.17
N VAL A 284 34.20 14.79 13.57
CA VAL A 284 32.91 15.31 13.99
C VAL A 284 31.81 14.60 13.22
N TYR A 285 31.17 13.62 13.86
CA TYR A 285 30.03 12.91 13.30
C TYR A 285 28.72 13.51 13.80
N ASN A 286 27.94 14.08 12.88
CA ASN A 286 26.58 14.53 13.16
C ASN A 286 25.59 13.58 12.49
N ASN A 287 25.01 12.67 13.29
CA ASN A 287 23.87 11.89 12.86
C ASN A 287 22.59 12.66 13.14
N ALA A 288 22.22 13.55 12.22
CA ALA A 288 20.87 14.07 12.20
C ALA A 288 19.92 12.97 11.72
N ILE A 289 19.46 12.13 12.66
CA ILE A 289 18.29 11.27 12.46
C ILE A 289 17.04 12.14 12.49
#